data_AF-A0A3L7MWV2-F1
#
_entry.id   AF-A0A3L7MWV2-F1
#
_cell.length_a   1.000
_cell.length_b   1.000
_cell.length_c   1.000
_cell.angle_alpha   90.00
_cell.angle_beta   90.00
_cell.angle_gamma   90.00
#
_symmetry.space_group_name_H-M   'P 1'
#
loop_
_entity.id
_entity.type
_entity.pdbx_description
1 polymer ?
#
loop_
_entity_poly.entity_id
_entity_poly.type
_entity_poly.pdbx_seq_one_letter_code
_entity_poly.pdbx_strand_id
1 'polypeptide(L)'
;GAKSFDTSFRTFMDQLWEDKKLKLQPIPLTDELYSHQLNGEALRELRCRREGADGKPEPGFKNVTPLLEGIKLNNRWVVIYSKYDLGCALEKHKSTDCLGYDYDSALKLGKAAVFYSLKR
;
A
#
# COMPACT_ATOMS: atom_id res chain seq x y z
N GLY A 1 -2.67 8.86 -1.80
CA GLY A 1 -3.09 9.65 -0.65
C GLY A 1 -2.49 11.04 -0.72
N ALA A 2 -2.75 11.87 0.28
CA ALA A 2 -2.23 13.24 0.34
C ALA A 2 -0.71 13.26 0.53
N LYS A 3 -0.01 14.11 -0.23
CA LYS A 3 1.46 14.26 -0.16
C LYS A 3 1.96 14.68 1.22
N SER A 4 1.24 15.59 1.87
CA SER A 4 1.57 16.04 3.23
C SER A 4 1.57 14.88 4.23
N PHE A 5 0.58 13.98 4.13
CA PHE A 5 0.51 12.79 4.98
C PHE A 5 1.66 11.82 4.69
N ASP A 6 1.97 11.53 3.42
CA ASP A 6 3.11 10.69 3.03
C ASP A 6 4.43 11.22 3.61
N THR A 7 4.69 12.52 3.49
CA THR A 7 5.87 13.16 4.07
C THR A 7 5.90 13.03 5.60
N SER A 8 4.82 13.41 6.29
CA SER A 8 4.78 13.35 7.76
C SER A 8 4.89 11.93 8.30
N PHE A 9 4.26 10.96 7.64
CA PHE A 9 4.34 9.55 8.03
C PHE A 9 5.77 9.01 7.90
N ARG A 10 6.46 9.32 6.80
CA ARG A 10 7.86 8.91 6.61
C ARG A 10 8.77 9.52 7.66
N THR A 11 8.66 10.82 7.93
CA THR A 11 9.42 11.49 8.99
C THR A 11 9.21 10.82 10.35
N PHE A 12 7.95 10.52 10.69
CA PHE A 12 7.63 9.84 11.95
C PHE A 12 8.23 8.43 12.01
N MET A 13 8.15 7.66 10.93
CA MET A 13 8.73 6.31 10.88
C MET A 13 10.26 6.33 10.96
N ASP A 14 10.92 7.27 10.30
CA ASP A 14 12.38 7.43 10.38
C ASP A 14 12.83 7.74 11.81
N GLN A 15 12.09 8.58 12.54
CA GLN A 15 12.35 8.89 13.95
C GLN A 15 12.05 7.68 14.86
N LEU A 16 10.93 6.99 14.65
CA LEU A 16 10.51 5.86 15.47
C LEU A 16 11.51 4.68 15.41
N TRP A 17 12.18 4.52 14.27
CA TRP A 17 13.06 3.38 13.99
C TRP A 17 14.55 3.76 13.91
N GLU A 18 14.92 4.97 14.31
CA GLU A 18 16.28 5.52 14.23
C GLU A 18 17.32 4.60 14.91
N ASP A 19 17.04 4.17 16.14
CA ASP A 19 17.94 3.30 16.94
C ASP A 19 18.27 1.97 16.24
N LYS A 20 17.28 1.39 15.55
CA LYS A 20 17.42 0.13 14.83
C LYS A 20 17.86 0.31 13.38
N LYS A 21 17.97 1.57 12.91
CA LYS A 21 18.29 1.96 11.53
C LYS A 21 17.37 1.29 10.50
N LEU A 22 16.12 1.02 10.88
CA LEU A 22 15.14 0.44 9.98
C LEU A 22 14.41 1.55 9.23
N LYS A 23 14.11 1.31 7.95
CA LYS A 23 13.47 2.29 7.08
C LYS A 23 12.36 1.63 6.29
N LEU A 24 11.40 2.45 5.85
CA LEU A 24 10.41 2.04 4.86
C LEU A 24 11.14 1.62 3.58
N GLN A 25 10.80 0.44 3.08
CA GLN A 25 11.30 -0.11 1.84
C GLN A 25 10.16 -0.72 1.03
N PRO A 26 10.23 -0.72 -0.32
CA PRO A 26 9.25 -1.40 -1.15
C PRO A 26 9.14 -2.87 -0.77
N ILE A 27 7.91 -3.38 -0.63
CA ILE A 27 7.68 -4.80 -0.41
C ILE A 27 7.83 -5.52 -1.77
N PRO A 28 8.76 -6.49 -1.92
CA PRO A 28 8.99 -7.16 -3.20
C PRO A 28 7.75 -7.89 -3.73
N LEU A 29 7.58 -7.97 -5.05
CA LEU A 29 6.46 -8.72 -5.66
C LEU A 29 6.54 -10.24 -5.43
N THR A 30 7.70 -10.73 -5.03
CA THR A 30 7.94 -12.12 -4.62
C THR A 30 7.65 -12.36 -3.14
N ASP A 31 7.33 -11.31 -2.37
CA ASP A 31 7.05 -11.42 -0.95
C ASP A 31 5.77 -12.23 -0.69
N GLU A 32 5.77 -12.91 0.45
CA GLU A 32 4.65 -13.73 0.90
C GLU A 32 3.34 -12.93 1.01
N LEU A 33 3.42 -11.64 1.36
CA LEU A 33 2.28 -10.73 1.43
C LEU A 33 1.43 -10.75 0.14
N TYR A 34 2.06 -10.97 -1.02
CA TYR A 34 1.39 -11.01 -2.33
C TYR A 34 1.23 -12.42 -2.89
N SER A 35 1.54 -13.45 -2.10
CA SER A 35 1.52 -14.84 -2.55
C SER A 35 0.10 -15.39 -2.68
N HIS A 36 -0.07 -16.37 -3.58
CA HIS A 36 -1.28 -17.17 -3.66
C HIS A 36 -1.54 -17.96 -2.36
N GLN A 37 -0.48 -18.43 -1.69
CA GLN A 37 -0.63 -19.21 -0.47
C GLN A 37 -1.32 -18.40 0.64
N LEU A 38 -1.03 -17.11 0.74
CA LEU A 38 -1.65 -16.24 1.74
C LEU A 38 -3.06 -15.78 1.32
N ASN A 39 -3.25 -15.42 0.05
CA ASN A 39 -4.43 -14.68 -0.39
C ASN A 39 -5.44 -15.53 -1.19
N GLY A 40 -5.10 -16.76 -1.56
CA GLY A 40 -5.86 -17.57 -2.51
C GLY A 40 -5.66 -17.17 -3.99
N GLU A 41 -4.98 -16.05 -4.24
CA GLU A 41 -4.53 -15.59 -5.56
C GLU A 41 -3.23 -14.78 -5.41
N ALA A 42 -2.39 -14.72 -6.43
CA ALA A 42 -1.20 -13.88 -6.38
C ALA A 42 -1.56 -12.42 -6.71
N LEU A 43 -1.21 -11.49 -5.83
CA LEU A 43 -1.49 -10.07 -6.02
C LEU A 43 -0.42 -9.45 -6.93
N ARG A 44 -0.61 -9.55 -8.25
CA ARG A 44 0.36 -9.06 -9.25
C ARG A 44 -0.15 -7.86 -10.03
N GLU A 45 -1.45 -7.75 -10.19
CA GLU A 45 -2.09 -6.70 -10.95
C GLU A 45 -3.26 -6.13 -10.15
N LEU A 46 -3.21 -4.83 -9.93
CA LEU A 46 -4.18 -4.03 -9.19
C LEU A 46 -4.51 -2.80 -10.02
N ARG A 47 -5.59 -2.11 -9.65
CA ARG A 47 -6.04 -0.91 -10.32
C ARG A 47 -5.90 0.28 -9.40
N CYS A 48 -5.13 1.27 -9.84
CA CYS A 48 -4.86 2.49 -9.07
C CYS A 48 -4.97 3.72 -9.95
N ARG A 49 -5.57 4.78 -9.40
CA ARG A 49 -5.48 6.12 -9.95
C ARG A 49 -4.31 6.85 -9.32
N ARG A 50 -3.45 7.44 -10.14
CA ARG A 50 -2.24 8.15 -9.73
C ARG A 50 -2.26 9.57 -10.28
N GLU A 51 -1.34 10.38 -9.79
CA GLU A 51 -1.10 11.70 -10.40
C GLU A 51 -0.46 11.51 -11.76
N GLY A 52 -0.93 12.28 -12.75
CA GLY A 52 -0.32 12.41 -14.07
C GLY A 52 0.89 13.34 -14.04
N ALA A 53 1.50 13.55 -15.21
CA ALA A 53 2.68 14.40 -15.36
C ALA A 53 2.42 15.88 -14.97
N ASP A 54 1.16 16.32 -15.01
CA ASP A 54 0.70 17.65 -14.62
C ASP A 54 0.34 17.78 -13.13
N GLY A 55 0.56 16.72 -12.34
CA GLY A 55 0.24 16.67 -10.91
C GLY A 55 -1.25 16.53 -10.59
N LYS A 56 -2.11 16.37 -11.59
CA LYS A 56 -3.55 16.12 -11.42
C LYS A 56 -3.84 14.62 -11.45
N PRO A 57 -4.93 14.14 -10.83
CA PRO A 57 -5.33 12.74 -10.97
C PRO A 57 -5.52 12.34 -12.43
N GLU A 58 -4.88 11.25 -12.86
CA GLU A 58 -5.08 10.71 -14.20
C GLU A 58 -6.54 10.25 -14.40
N PRO A 59 -7.08 10.37 -15.62
CA PRO A 59 -8.41 9.87 -15.92
C PRO A 59 -8.45 8.34 -15.79
N GLY A 60 -9.39 7.85 -14.97
CA GLY A 60 -9.63 6.42 -14.77
C GLY A 60 -8.67 5.75 -13.78
N PHE A 61 -8.65 4.41 -13.80
CA PHE A 61 -7.72 3.58 -13.04
C PHE A 61 -6.82 2.81 -14.01
N LYS A 62 -5.53 2.76 -13.73
CA LYS A 62 -4.55 2.00 -14.52
C LYS A 62 -4.11 0.75 -13.78
N ASN A 63 -3.73 -0.26 -14.56
CA ASN A 63 -3.15 -1.48 -14.00
C ASN A 63 -1.75 -1.16 -13.47
N VAL A 64 -1.50 -1.56 -12.24
CA VAL A 64 -0.25 -1.38 -11.50
C VAL A 64 0.07 -2.64 -10.74
N THR A 65 1.35 -2.86 -10.45
CA THR A 65 1.73 -3.82 -9.41
C THR A 65 1.39 -3.27 -8.03
N PRO A 66 1.33 -4.09 -6.97
CA PRO A 66 1.29 -3.58 -5.60
C PRO A 66 2.42 -2.60 -5.31
N LEU A 67 2.08 -1.47 -4.68
CA LEU A 67 3.00 -0.40 -4.33
C LEU A 67 3.02 -0.19 -2.80
N LEU A 68 2.97 -1.28 -2.04
CA LEU A 68 3.14 -1.20 -0.59
C LEU A 68 4.62 -1.11 -0.25
N GLU A 69 4.89 -0.34 0.79
CA GLU A 69 6.17 -0.27 1.47
C GLU A 69 6.02 -0.85 2.87
N GLY A 70 7.12 -1.22 3.50
CA GLY A 70 7.08 -1.73 4.85
C GLY A 70 8.39 -1.57 5.59
N ILE A 71 8.33 -1.79 6.90
CA ILE A 71 9.50 -1.89 7.77
C ILE A 71 9.60 -3.33 8.24
N LYS A 72 10.78 -3.93 8.05
CA LYS A 72 11.03 -5.33 8.39
C LYS A 72 11.86 -5.39 9.68
N LEU A 73 11.34 -6.06 10.70
CA LEU A 73 12.04 -6.37 11.95
C LEU A 73 12.06 -7.89 12.11
N ASN A 74 13.23 -8.48 12.34
CA ASN A 74 13.39 -9.94 12.51
C ASN A 74 12.74 -10.75 11.37
N ASN A 75 12.97 -10.33 10.12
CA ASN A 75 12.40 -10.93 8.91
C ASN A 75 10.86 -10.91 8.84
N ARG A 76 10.20 -10.02 9.58
CA ARG A 76 8.75 -9.82 9.59
C ARG A 76 8.41 -8.37 9.32
N TRP A 77 7.51 -8.10 8.37
CA TRP A 77 6.89 -6.78 8.22
C TRP A 77 6.13 -6.42 9.49
N VAL A 78 6.56 -5.34 10.14
CA VAL A 78 5.92 -4.77 11.35
C VAL A 78 5.20 -3.46 11.04
N VAL A 79 5.52 -2.85 9.89
CA VAL A 79 4.77 -1.74 9.29
C VAL A 79 4.47 -2.14 7.86
N ILE A 80 3.22 -1.96 7.44
CA ILE A 80 2.78 -2.06 6.04
C ILE A 80 2.13 -0.73 5.70
N TYR A 81 2.65 -0.07 4.69
CA TYR A 81 2.25 1.28 4.29
C TYR A 81 1.83 1.30 2.83
N SER A 82 0.73 1.99 2.55
CA SER A 82 0.29 2.31 1.19
C SER A 82 0.35 3.82 0.99
N LYS A 83 1.18 4.27 0.05
CA LYS A 83 1.19 5.67 -0.39
C LYS A 83 -0.14 6.08 -1.04
N TYR A 84 -0.81 5.13 -1.68
CA TYR A 84 -2.10 5.34 -2.33
C TYR A 84 -3.24 5.02 -1.36
N ASP A 85 -4.33 5.77 -1.47
CA ASP A 85 -5.42 5.60 -0.53
C ASP A 85 -6.10 4.22 -0.69
N LEU A 86 -6.41 3.60 0.44
CA LEU A 86 -7.22 2.39 0.56
C LEU A 86 -8.56 2.70 1.24
N GLY A 87 -8.64 3.76 2.05
CA GLY A 87 -9.77 4.07 2.92
C GLY A 87 -11.02 4.48 2.15
N CYS A 88 -10.94 5.52 1.32
CA CYS A 88 -12.08 5.99 0.53
C CYS A 88 -12.60 4.89 -0.39
N ALA A 89 -11.69 4.06 -0.91
CA ALA A 89 -12.04 2.91 -1.72
C ALA A 89 -12.90 1.91 -0.91
N LEU A 90 -12.42 1.47 0.25
CA LEU A 90 -13.12 0.52 1.13
C LEU A 90 -14.47 1.05 1.65
N GLU A 91 -14.57 2.35 1.89
CA GLU A 91 -15.81 3.04 2.29
C GLU A 91 -16.81 3.19 1.13
N LYS A 92 -16.45 2.76 -0.09
CA LYS A 92 -17.22 2.94 -1.33
C LYS A 92 -17.53 4.40 -1.66
N HIS A 93 -16.80 5.35 -1.06
CA HIS A 93 -16.96 6.76 -1.32
C HIS A 93 -16.20 7.13 -2.61
N LYS A 94 -16.92 7.20 -3.73
CA LYS A 94 -16.35 7.44 -5.06
C LYS A 94 -16.32 8.93 -5.39
N SER A 95 -15.34 9.67 -4.85
CA SER A 95 -15.00 10.96 -5.46
C SER A 95 -14.08 10.71 -6.65
N THR A 96 -14.41 11.31 -7.80
CA THR A 96 -13.58 11.25 -9.02
C THR A 96 -12.22 11.90 -8.85
N ASP A 97 -12.01 12.68 -7.79
CA ASP A 97 -10.77 13.39 -7.52
C ASP A 97 -9.81 12.63 -6.58
N CYS A 98 -10.24 11.50 -6.02
CA CYS A 98 -9.42 10.73 -5.10
C CYS A 98 -8.33 9.92 -5.80
N LEU A 99 -7.08 10.08 -5.31
CA LEU A 99 -5.91 9.28 -5.67
C LEU A 99 -5.84 8.02 -4.81
N GLY A 100 -5.99 6.85 -5.42
CA GLY A 100 -6.07 5.61 -4.66
C GLY A 100 -6.33 4.39 -5.51
N TYR A 101 -6.40 3.26 -4.83
CA TYR A 101 -6.83 1.99 -5.43
C TYR A 101 -8.33 2.01 -5.71
N ASP A 102 -8.79 1.20 -6.65
CA ASP A 102 -10.22 0.90 -6.75
C ASP A 102 -10.67 -0.01 -5.60
N TYR A 103 -11.99 -0.18 -5.44
CA TYR A 103 -12.54 -0.97 -4.33
C TYR A 103 -11.99 -2.39 -4.27
N ASP A 104 -11.98 -3.10 -5.41
CA ASP A 104 -11.56 -4.50 -5.46
C ASP A 104 -10.07 -4.63 -5.12
N SER A 105 -9.23 -3.75 -5.65
CA SER A 105 -7.79 -3.75 -5.35
C SER A 105 -7.50 -3.37 -3.90
N ALA A 106 -8.22 -2.38 -3.36
CA ALA A 106 -8.10 -1.98 -1.98
C ALA A 106 -8.52 -3.10 -1.02
N LEU A 107 -9.59 -3.83 -1.36
CA LEU A 107 -10.05 -4.98 -0.59
C LEU A 107 -9.03 -6.13 -0.62
N LYS A 108 -8.44 -6.44 -1.78
CA LYS A 108 -7.37 -7.45 -1.89
C LYS A 108 -6.16 -7.09 -1.02
N LEU A 109 -5.68 -5.85 -1.10
CA LEU A 109 -4.56 -5.38 -0.29
C LEU A 109 -4.87 -5.36 1.21
N GLY A 110 -6.06 -4.90 1.60
CA GLY A 110 -6.50 -4.88 3.00
C GLY A 110 -6.59 -6.30 3.58
N LYS A 111 -7.18 -7.24 2.84
CA LYS A 111 -7.21 -8.66 3.23
C LYS A 111 -5.81 -9.24 3.37
N ALA A 112 -4.92 -8.96 2.42
CA ALA A 112 -3.53 -9.42 2.48
C ALA A 112 -2.81 -8.94 3.74
N ALA A 113 -2.95 -7.66 4.10
CA ALA A 113 -2.35 -7.11 5.30
C ALA A 113 -2.90 -7.78 6.59
N VAL A 114 -4.21 -8.04 6.65
CA VAL A 114 -4.86 -8.71 7.80
C VAL A 114 -4.42 -10.17 7.89
N PHE A 115 -4.51 -10.93 6.79
CA PHE A 115 -4.09 -12.34 6.76
C PHE A 115 -2.62 -12.50 7.09
N TYR A 116 -1.78 -11.64 6.52
CA TYR A 116 -0.37 -11.59 6.86
C TYR A 116 -0.21 -11.41 8.36
N SER A 117 -0.87 -10.41 8.96
CA SER A 117 -0.78 -10.09 10.40
C SER A 117 -1.24 -11.23 11.32
N LEU A 118 -2.23 -12.01 10.90
CA LEU A 118 -2.74 -13.15 11.66
C LEU A 118 -1.89 -14.41 11.52
N LYS A 119 -1.16 -14.54 10.41
CA LYS A 119 -0.23 -15.64 10.20
C LYS A 119 0.96 -15.51 11.16
N ARG A 120 1.11 -16.51 12.03
CA ARG A 120 2.19 -16.65 13.01
C ARG A 120 3.39 -17.37 12.42
#